data_AF-A0A1M5UIN2-F1
#
_entry.id   AF-A0A1M5UIN2-F1
#
_cell.length_a   1.000
_cell.length_b   1.000
_cell.length_c   1.000
_cell.angle_alpha   90.00
_cell.angle_beta   90.00
_cell.angle_gamma   90.00
#
_symmetry.space_group_name_H-M   'P 1'
#
loop_
_entity.id
_entity.type
_entity.pdbx_description
1 polymer ?
#
loop_
_entity_poly.entity_id
_entity_poly.type
_entity_poly.pdbx_seq_one_letter_code
_entity_poly.pdbx_strand_id
1 'polypeptide(L)'
;MTKSKNSTNAGRRAFLSNAASVAAVTVAASIARPAAAVALGPDPIFAAIEAHKAACVTTRKTLDVHSALDHELPADKCRSRATAFGETLVATDDPRWIESERDVMRSFDAETDAACALVSVRPTTIAGVLALLQYANAADTDGEAWPRDLQSDDGTKARSWHYFLIEALAEVLPGMVSA
;
A
#
# COMPACT_ATOMS: atom_id res chain seq x y z
N MET A 1 19.36 -33.71 10.24
CA MET A 1 17.97 -33.21 10.25
C MET A 1 18.00 -31.72 9.96
N THR A 2 17.39 -31.37 8.84
CA THR A 2 17.47 -30.09 8.13
C THR A 2 16.72 -29.00 8.87
N LYS A 3 17.41 -27.88 9.11
CA LYS A 3 16.87 -26.65 9.70
C LYS A 3 16.02 -25.96 8.63
N SER A 4 14.70 -26.10 8.68
CA SER A 4 13.81 -25.42 7.74
C SER A 4 13.79 -23.92 8.05
N LYS A 5 14.45 -23.13 7.20
CA LYS A 5 14.33 -21.66 7.15
C LYS A 5 13.09 -21.34 6.30
N ASN A 6 11.93 -21.19 6.91
CA ASN A 6 10.79 -20.52 6.29
C ASN A 6 10.61 -19.14 6.92
N SER A 7 11.42 -18.19 6.46
CA SER A 7 11.19 -16.76 6.70
C SER A 7 10.73 -16.14 5.38
N THR A 8 9.43 -16.27 5.08
CA THR A 8 8.80 -15.66 3.91
C THR A 8 8.18 -14.31 4.29
N ASN A 9 8.91 -13.24 3.98
CA ASN A 9 8.53 -11.91 3.45
C ASN A 9 7.11 -11.31 3.62
N ALA A 10 6.30 -11.70 4.60
CA ALA A 10 4.98 -11.10 4.80
C ALA A 10 5.00 -9.74 5.54
N GLY A 11 6.12 -9.36 6.17
CA GLY A 11 6.15 -8.27 7.16
C GLY A 11 6.97 -7.03 6.82
N ARG A 12 7.58 -6.92 5.63
CA ARG A 12 8.48 -5.78 5.30
C ARG A 12 8.25 -5.31 3.87
N ARG A 13 7.23 -4.48 3.68
CA ARG A 13 6.97 -3.83 2.39
C ARG A 13 7.95 -2.68 2.21
N ALA A 14 8.59 -2.64 1.05
CA ALA A 14 9.62 -1.66 0.73
C ALA A 14 8.99 -0.28 0.49
N PHE A 15 9.54 0.74 1.13
CA PHE A 15 9.31 2.13 0.82
C PHE A 15 10.29 2.54 -0.27
N LEU A 16 9.77 2.69 -1.50
CA LEU A 16 10.51 3.21 -2.63
C LEU A 16 10.79 4.70 -2.43
N SER A 17 12.00 5.04 -2.04
CA SER A 17 12.60 6.38 -2.14
C SER A 17 13.32 6.52 -3.49
N ASN A 18 12.69 6.15 -4.61
CA ASN A 18 13.34 6.29 -5.91
C ASN A 18 12.81 7.48 -6.70
N ALA A 19 13.73 8.42 -6.93
CA ALA A 19 13.70 9.32 -8.05
C ALA A 19 13.38 8.53 -9.33
N ALA A 20 12.28 8.90 -9.98
CA ALA A 20 11.84 8.47 -11.30
C ALA A 20 11.71 6.95 -11.52
N SER A 21 10.46 6.47 -11.55
CA SER A 21 10.11 5.27 -12.31
C SER A 21 8.73 5.45 -12.93
N VAL A 22 8.66 6.26 -13.98
CA VAL A 22 7.54 6.19 -14.94
C VAL A 22 7.84 5.03 -15.87
N ALA A 23 7.09 3.94 -15.76
CA ALA A 23 7.14 2.88 -16.74
C ALA A 23 6.44 3.37 -18.04
N ALA A 24 7.24 3.78 -19.02
CA ALA A 24 6.78 3.96 -20.39
C ALA A 24 7.71 3.19 -21.34
N VAL A 25 7.07 2.26 -22.06
CA VAL A 25 7.46 1.49 -23.25
C VAL A 25 8.83 1.82 -23.88
N THR A 26 9.63 0.77 -24.08
CA THR A 26 10.96 0.79 -24.72
C THR A 26 10.95 1.32 -26.16
N VAL A 27 11.65 2.44 -26.38
CA VAL A 27 12.44 2.71 -27.60
C VAL A 27 13.77 3.34 -27.17
N ALA A 28 14.87 2.78 -27.67
CA ALA A 28 16.25 3.16 -27.35
C ALA A 28 16.64 4.53 -27.93
N ALA A 29 17.28 5.40 -27.12
CA ALA A 29 18.49 6.16 -27.45
C ALA A 29 18.84 7.21 -26.37
N SER A 30 20.14 7.27 -26.04
CA SER A 30 20.91 8.41 -25.52
C SER A 30 20.66 8.98 -24.11
N ILE A 31 21.78 9.00 -23.37
CA ILE A 31 22.12 9.66 -22.11
C ILE A 31 21.71 11.14 -22.09
N ALA A 32 20.69 11.47 -21.30
CA ALA A 32 20.49 12.79 -20.72
C ALA A 32 19.65 12.64 -19.45
N ARG A 33 20.21 13.03 -18.31
CA ARG A 33 19.48 13.19 -17.05
C ARG A 33 18.34 14.20 -17.29
N PRO A 34 17.05 13.85 -17.16
CA PRO A 34 16.04 14.86 -17.28
C PRO A 34 16.17 15.79 -16.07
N ALA A 35 16.44 17.07 -16.34
CA ALA A 35 15.98 18.12 -15.47
C ALA A 35 14.51 17.82 -15.16
N ALA A 36 14.13 17.87 -13.87
CA ALA A 36 12.77 17.59 -13.42
C ALA A 36 11.79 18.35 -14.31
N ALA A 37 11.21 17.64 -15.28
CA ALA A 37 10.20 18.19 -16.14
C ALA A 37 9.03 18.43 -15.19
N VAL A 38 8.62 19.70 -15.05
CA VAL A 38 7.31 20.03 -14.50
C VAL A 38 6.33 19.23 -15.34
N ALA A 39 5.81 18.13 -14.78
CA ALA A 39 4.82 17.33 -15.47
C ALA A 39 3.65 18.26 -15.75
N LEU A 40 3.36 18.53 -17.02
CA LEU A 40 2.23 19.35 -17.49
C LEU A 40 0.86 18.69 -17.18
N GLY A 41 0.83 17.69 -16.29
CA GLY A 41 -0.34 16.96 -15.86
C GLY A 41 -0.67 17.21 -14.38
N PRO A 42 -1.80 16.66 -13.90
CA PRO A 42 -2.17 16.72 -12.49
C PRO A 42 -1.05 16.18 -11.59
N ASP A 43 -0.89 16.76 -10.40
CA ASP A 43 0.09 16.31 -9.42
C ASP A 43 -0.10 14.79 -9.16
N PRO A 44 0.95 13.96 -9.32
CA PRO A 44 0.85 12.51 -9.23
C PRO A 44 0.26 12.02 -7.90
N ILE A 45 0.35 12.83 -6.85
CA ILE A 45 -0.21 12.48 -5.54
C ILE A 45 -1.73 12.29 -5.57
N PHE A 46 -2.45 13.02 -6.45
CA PHE A 46 -3.90 12.86 -6.56
C PHE A 46 -4.28 11.47 -7.07
N ALA A 47 -3.53 10.96 -8.06
CA ALA A 47 -3.75 9.60 -8.57
C ALA A 47 -3.49 8.54 -7.49
N ALA A 48 -2.45 8.73 -6.67
CA ALA A 48 -2.13 7.83 -5.57
C ALA A 48 -3.18 7.85 -4.46
N ILE A 49 -3.71 9.03 -4.12
CA ILE A 49 -4.81 9.18 -3.15
C ILE A 49 -6.05 8.42 -3.63
N GLU A 50 -6.43 8.60 -4.89
CA GLU A 50 -7.60 7.91 -5.45
C GLU A 50 -7.40 6.39 -5.53
N ALA A 51 -6.18 5.92 -5.83
CA ALA A 51 -5.85 4.50 -5.80
C ALA A 51 -6.00 3.90 -4.39
N HIS A 52 -5.51 4.58 -3.35
CA HIS A 52 -5.67 4.13 -1.98
C HIS A 52 -7.15 4.13 -1.54
N LYS A 53 -7.91 5.20 -1.86
CA LYS A 53 -9.37 5.23 -1.61
C LYS A 53 -10.10 4.06 -2.28
N ALA A 54 -9.77 3.75 -3.53
CA ALA A 54 -10.38 2.65 -4.26
C ALA A 54 -10.04 1.28 -3.62
N ALA A 55 -8.82 1.12 -3.11
CA ALA A 55 -8.42 -0.07 -2.36
C ALA A 55 -9.23 -0.19 -1.05
N CYS A 56 -9.33 0.87 -0.24
CA CYS A 56 -10.13 0.86 0.99
C CYS A 56 -11.62 0.52 0.75
N VAL A 57 -12.19 1.05 -0.34
CA VAL A 57 -13.58 0.72 -0.74
C VAL A 57 -13.71 -0.76 -1.11
N THR A 58 -12.69 -1.32 -1.76
CA THR A 58 -12.66 -2.74 -2.13
C THR A 58 -12.56 -3.61 -0.87
N THR A 59 -11.63 -3.32 0.03
CA THR A 59 -11.50 -4.02 1.33
C THR A 59 -12.81 -4.00 2.09
N ARG A 60 -13.47 -2.83 2.21
CA ARG A 60 -14.76 -2.73 2.91
C ARG A 60 -15.83 -3.63 2.31
N LYS A 61 -15.97 -3.62 0.97
CA LYS A 61 -16.94 -4.48 0.28
C LYS A 61 -16.63 -5.96 0.50
N THR A 62 -15.36 -6.34 0.46
CA THR A 62 -14.94 -7.72 0.73
C THR A 62 -15.27 -8.14 2.15
N LEU A 63 -15.04 -7.26 3.14
CA LEU A 63 -15.41 -7.50 4.53
C LEU A 63 -16.93 -7.60 4.74
N ASP A 64 -17.73 -6.81 4.01
CA ASP A 64 -19.19 -6.91 4.06
C ASP A 64 -19.65 -8.30 3.57
N VAL A 65 -19.09 -8.79 2.46
CA VAL A 65 -19.37 -10.15 1.94
C VAL A 65 -18.93 -11.22 2.92
N HIS A 66 -17.72 -11.09 3.48
CA HIS A 66 -17.18 -12.03 4.45
C HIS A 66 -18.03 -12.10 5.72
N SER A 67 -18.45 -10.94 6.25
CA SER A 67 -19.32 -10.84 7.43
C SER A 67 -20.70 -11.44 7.16
N ALA A 68 -21.25 -11.25 5.95
CA ALA A 68 -22.51 -11.87 5.56
C ALA A 68 -22.42 -13.40 5.55
N LEU A 69 -21.30 -13.96 5.06
CA LEU A 69 -21.05 -15.40 5.08
C LEU A 69 -20.87 -15.93 6.51
N ASP A 70 -20.18 -15.21 7.39
CA ASP A 70 -20.03 -15.57 8.80
C ASP A 70 -21.40 -15.66 9.51
N HIS A 71 -22.35 -14.81 9.12
CA HIS A 71 -23.71 -14.85 9.65
C HIS A 71 -24.59 -15.94 9.02
N GLU A 72 -24.42 -16.20 7.72
CA GLU A 72 -25.23 -17.18 6.98
C GLU A 72 -24.83 -18.63 7.30
N LEU A 73 -23.53 -18.89 7.39
CA LEU A 73 -22.99 -20.24 7.41
C LEU A 73 -22.90 -20.81 8.84
N PRO A 74 -23.16 -22.12 9.01
CA PRO A 74 -22.85 -22.80 10.28
C PRO A 74 -21.35 -22.70 10.62
N ALA A 75 -21.01 -22.43 11.88
CA ALA A 75 -19.63 -22.23 12.30
C ALA A 75 -18.69 -23.42 12.01
N ASP A 76 -19.20 -24.65 11.93
CA ASP A 76 -18.42 -25.84 11.54
C ASP A 76 -18.02 -25.86 10.06
N LYS A 77 -18.59 -24.96 9.25
CA LYS A 77 -18.28 -24.70 7.84
C LYS A 77 -17.34 -23.51 7.62
N CYS A 78 -16.93 -22.82 8.68
CA CYS A 78 -16.15 -21.58 8.65
C CYS A 78 -14.81 -21.70 9.42
N ARG A 79 -14.10 -22.82 9.25
CA ARG A 79 -12.90 -23.14 10.03
C ARG A 79 -11.59 -22.80 9.32
N SER A 80 -11.64 -22.66 8.01
CA SER A 80 -10.53 -22.30 7.15
C SER A 80 -10.15 -20.85 7.41
N ARG A 81 -8.86 -20.56 7.36
CA ARG A 81 -8.31 -19.21 7.57
C ARG A 81 -7.19 -18.91 6.60
N ALA A 82 -7.22 -17.73 6.01
CA ALA A 82 -6.08 -17.13 5.35
C ALA A 82 -5.49 -16.05 6.27
N THR A 83 -4.21 -16.16 6.61
CA THR A 83 -3.49 -15.16 7.40
C THR A 83 -2.24 -14.70 6.65
N ALA A 84 -1.64 -13.59 7.09
CA ALA A 84 -0.35 -13.14 6.57
C ALA A 84 0.78 -14.19 6.73
N PHE A 85 0.61 -15.18 7.61
CA PHE A 85 1.61 -16.23 7.88
C PHE A 85 1.34 -17.54 7.13
N GLY A 86 0.24 -17.63 6.38
CA GLY A 86 -0.13 -18.81 5.63
C GLY A 86 -1.62 -19.12 5.68
N GLU A 87 -1.97 -20.19 4.98
CA GLU A 87 -3.34 -20.65 4.78
C GLU A 87 -3.59 -21.96 5.53
N THR A 88 -4.69 -22.03 6.28
CA THR A 88 -5.21 -23.25 6.88
C THR A 88 -6.51 -23.61 6.19
N LEU A 89 -6.51 -24.72 5.45
CA LEU A 89 -7.68 -25.20 4.72
C LEU A 89 -8.31 -26.40 5.41
N VAL A 90 -9.61 -26.32 5.63
CA VAL A 90 -10.41 -27.42 6.14
C VAL A 90 -11.32 -27.91 5.01
N ALA A 91 -11.04 -29.10 4.49
CA ALA A 91 -11.68 -29.61 3.27
C ALA A 91 -13.22 -29.73 3.34
N THR A 92 -13.81 -29.70 4.53
CA THR A 92 -15.26 -29.83 4.74
C THR A 92 -16.01 -28.50 4.77
N ASP A 93 -15.28 -27.39 4.74
CA ASP A 93 -15.84 -26.05 4.83
C ASP A 93 -16.58 -25.65 3.55
N ASP A 94 -17.42 -24.63 3.66
CA ASP A 94 -18.11 -24.09 2.49
C ASP A 94 -17.08 -23.45 1.54
N PRO A 95 -17.04 -23.82 0.25
CA PRO A 95 -16.14 -23.19 -0.71
C PRO A 95 -16.26 -21.66 -0.78
N ARG A 96 -17.44 -21.10 -0.51
CA ARG A 96 -17.66 -19.64 -0.44
C ARG A 96 -16.91 -19.01 0.72
N TRP A 97 -16.84 -19.69 1.87
CA TRP A 97 -16.05 -19.24 3.01
C TRP A 97 -14.55 -19.22 2.69
N ILE A 98 -14.05 -20.32 2.12
CA ILE A 98 -12.63 -20.45 1.75
C ILE A 98 -12.22 -19.35 0.75
N GLU A 99 -13.05 -19.09 -0.26
CA GLU A 99 -12.74 -18.04 -1.23
C GLU A 99 -12.82 -16.64 -0.60
N SER A 100 -13.80 -16.40 0.27
CA SER A 100 -13.93 -15.14 0.99
C SER A 100 -12.73 -14.84 1.88
N GLU A 101 -12.19 -15.83 2.60
CA GLU A 101 -10.95 -15.70 3.38
C GLU A 101 -9.76 -15.24 2.51
N ARG A 102 -9.62 -15.84 1.31
CA ARG A 102 -8.58 -15.44 0.36
C ARG A 102 -8.79 -14.04 -0.17
N ASP A 103 -10.03 -13.68 -0.50
CA ASP A 103 -10.39 -12.34 -0.96
C ASP A 103 -10.08 -11.29 0.09
N VAL A 104 -10.40 -11.55 1.36
CA VAL A 104 -10.06 -10.66 2.48
C VAL A 104 -8.56 -10.43 2.51
N MET A 105 -7.74 -11.49 2.49
CA MET A 105 -6.28 -11.36 2.48
C MET A 105 -5.78 -10.55 1.28
N ARG A 106 -6.25 -10.86 0.06
CA ARG A 106 -5.88 -10.12 -1.16
C ARG A 106 -6.24 -8.64 -1.08
N SER A 107 -7.39 -8.32 -0.50
CA SER A 107 -7.85 -6.94 -0.37
C SER A 107 -6.99 -6.14 0.62
N PHE A 108 -6.63 -6.72 1.76
CA PHE A 108 -5.70 -6.12 2.70
C PHE A 108 -4.31 -5.95 2.11
N ASP A 109 -3.83 -6.93 1.33
CA ASP A 109 -2.55 -6.82 0.64
C ASP A 109 -2.55 -5.66 -0.36
N ALA A 110 -3.62 -5.54 -1.16
CA ALA A 110 -3.77 -4.47 -2.13
C ALA A 110 -3.90 -3.08 -1.50
N GLU A 111 -4.64 -2.97 -0.38
CA GLU A 111 -4.73 -1.74 0.41
C GLU A 111 -3.37 -1.35 0.99
N THR A 112 -2.65 -2.32 1.55
CA THR A 112 -1.30 -2.06 2.09
C THR A 112 -0.33 -1.64 0.98
N ASP A 113 -0.39 -2.26 -0.20
CA ASP A 113 0.42 -1.83 -1.36
C ASP A 113 0.08 -0.42 -1.81
N ALA A 114 -1.21 -0.07 -1.87
CA ALA A 114 -1.64 1.27 -2.22
C ALA A 114 -1.19 2.31 -1.19
N ALA A 115 -1.22 1.97 0.11
CA ALA A 115 -0.72 2.83 1.17
C ALA A 115 0.80 3.05 1.06
N CYS A 116 1.56 1.98 0.80
CA CYS A 116 3.01 2.05 0.56
C CYS A 116 3.33 2.92 -0.66
N ALA A 117 2.60 2.72 -1.77
CA ALA A 117 2.77 3.53 -2.97
C ALA A 117 2.46 5.01 -2.71
N LEU A 118 1.40 5.30 -1.97
CA LEU A 118 0.98 6.65 -1.65
C LEU A 118 2.03 7.43 -0.86
N VAL A 119 2.64 6.83 0.17
CA VAL A 119 3.71 7.50 0.92
C VAL A 119 5.00 7.65 0.11
N SER A 120 5.23 6.79 -0.87
CA SER A 120 6.38 6.87 -1.77
C SER A 120 6.26 7.96 -2.83
N VAL A 121 5.05 8.39 -3.20
CA VAL A 121 4.85 9.45 -4.20
C VAL A 121 5.29 10.81 -3.65
N ARG A 122 6.09 11.53 -4.44
CA ARG A 122 6.49 12.92 -4.17
C ARG A 122 5.48 13.87 -4.80
N PRO A 123 4.75 14.69 -4.01
CA PRO A 123 3.97 15.78 -4.56
C PRO A 123 4.88 16.73 -5.34
N THR A 124 4.35 17.33 -6.41
CA THR A 124 5.10 18.32 -7.23
C THR A 124 4.54 19.73 -7.07
N THR A 125 3.45 19.90 -6.31
CA THR A 125 2.77 21.17 -6.05
C THR A 125 2.43 21.34 -4.57
N ILE A 126 2.31 22.59 -4.10
CA ILE A 126 1.82 22.88 -2.75
C ILE A 126 0.40 22.35 -2.53
N ALA A 127 -0.46 22.42 -3.56
CA ALA A 127 -1.80 21.86 -3.50
C ALA A 127 -1.77 20.33 -3.28
N GLY A 128 -0.86 19.62 -3.95
CA GLY A 128 -0.63 18.20 -3.74
C GLY A 128 -0.11 17.86 -2.35
N VAL A 129 0.82 18.66 -1.80
CA VAL A 129 1.27 18.52 -0.40
C VAL A 129 0.11 18.65 0.58
N LEU A 130 -0.72 19.69 0.42
CA LEU A 130 -1.89 19.90 1.29
C LEU A 130 -2.89 18.75 1.17
N ALA A 131 -3.18 18.28 -0.05
CA ALA A 131 -4.07 17.16 -0.28
C ALA A 131 -3.57 15.88 0.39
N LEU A 132 -2.26 15.59 0.31
CA LEU A 132 -1.65 14.44 0.97
C LEU A 132 -1.79 14.51 2.50
N LEU A 133 -1.45 15.64 3.10
CA LEU A 133 -1.53 15.82 4.55
C LEU A 133 -2.97 15.71 5.06
N GLN A 134 -3.92 16.34 4.37
CA GLN A 134 -5.34 16.25 4.72
C GLN A 134 -5.85 14.82 4.59
N TYR A 135 -5.48 14.12 3.51
CA TYR A 135 -5.90 12.75 3.28
C TYR A 135 -5.30 11.80 4.31
N ALA A 136 -4.00 11.91 4.61
CA ALA A 136 -3.31 11.08 5.59
C ALA A 136 -3.98 11.18 6.97
N ASN A 137 -4.28 12.40 7.43
CA ASN A 137 -4.97 12.61 8.71
C ASN A 137 -6.41 12.08 8.70
N ALA A 138 -7.12 12.18 7.58
CA ALA A 138 -8.49 11.70 7.48
C ALA A 138 -8.57 10.16 7.37
N ALA A 139 -7.55 9.54 6.77
CA ALA A 139 -7.46 8.10 6.62
C ALA A 139 -6.95 7.41 7.90
N ASP A 140 -6.09 8.07 8.69
CA ASP A 140 -5.56 7.52 9.94
C ASP A 140 -6.50 7.79 11.14
N THR A 141 -7.65 7.13 11.17
CA THR A 141 -8.66 7.38 12.22
C THR A 141 -8.33 6.75 13.58
N ASP A 142 -7.53 5.69 13.59
CA ASP A 142 -7.25 4.87 14.78
C ASP A 142 -5.77 4.54 14.98
N GLY A 143 -4.87 5.01 14.11
CA GLY A 143 -3.44 4.70 14.15
C GLY A 143 -3.08 3.35 13.52
N GLU A 144 -4.05 2.62 12.97
CA GLU A 144 -3.89 1.25 12.45
C GLU A 144 -4.06 1.16 10.92
N ALA A 145 -4.67 2.18 10.30
CA ALA A 145 -4.97 2.20 8.87
C ALA A 145 -3.73 2.27 7.96
N TRP A 146 -2.55 2.60 8.52
CA TRP A 146 -1.34 2.83 7.76
C TRP A 146 -0.17 1.93 8.17
N PRO A 147 0.77 1.62 7.25
CA PRO A 147 1.92 0.78 7.55
C PRO A 147 2.81 1.35 8.67
N ARG A 148 3.08 0.51 9.68
CA ARG A 148 3.90 0.89 10.86
C ARG A 148 5.38 0.53 10.73
N ASP A 149 5.69 -0.48 9.91
CA ASP A 149 7.04 -1.04 9.75
C ASP A 149 7.48 -1.00 8.27
N LEU A 150 7.50 0.19 7.69
CA LEU A 150 8.05 0.39 6.35
C LEU A 150 9.58 0.30 6.38
N GLN A 151 10.17 -0.31 5.36
CA GLN A 151 11.61 -0.40 5.22
C GLN A 151 12.09 0.53 4.11
N SER A 152 13.13 1.35 4.37
CA SER A 152 13.75 2.17 3.34
C SER A 152 14.36 1.31 2.23
N ASP A 153 14.53 1.90 1.04
CA ASP A 153 15.11 1.23 -0.13
C ASP A 153 16.49 0.62 0.10
N ASP A 154 17.35 1.34 0.81
CA ASP A 154 18.69 0.88 1.17
C ASP A 154 18.66 -0.19 2.28
N GLY A 155 17.49 -0.50 2.81
CA GLY A 155 17.27 -1.44 3.89
C GLY A 155 17.79 -0.97 5.25
N THR A 156 18.31 0.26 5.37
CA THR A 156 19.00 0.75 6.56
C THR A 156 18.04 1.24 7.65
N LYS A 157 16.83 1.66 7.27
CA LYS A 157 15.81 2.16 8.19
C LYS A 157 14.55 1.31 8.11
N ALA A 158 14.00 0.98 9.27
CA ALA A 158 12.63 0.49 9.42
C ALA A 158 11.87 1.46 10.32
N ARG A 159 10.87 2.17 9.79
CA ARG A 159 10.16 3.26 10.48
C ARG A 159 8.70 3.33 10.04
N SER A 160 7.89 4.08 10.78
CA SER A 160 6.48 4.31 10.46
C SER A 160 6.30 5.19 9.21
N TRP A 161 5.14 5.09 8.60
CA TRP A 161 4.73 5.92 7.46
C TRP A 161 4.93 7.42 7.70
N HIS A 162 4.66 7.91 8.92
CA HIS A 162 4.87 9.31 9.30
C HIS A 162 6.32 9.76 9.08
N TYR A 163 7.30 8.93 9.43
CA TYR A 163 8.72 9.27 9.27
C TYR A 163 9.06 9.47 7.80
N PHE A 164 8.67 8.53 6.95
CA PHE A 164 8.95 8.57 5.52
C PHE A 164 8.18 9.68 4.80
N LEU A 165 6.94 9.96 5.23
CA LEU A 165 6.18 11.10 4.72
C LEU A 165 6.87 12.43 5.05
N ILE A 166 7.30 12.62 6.30
CA ILE A 166 7.99 13.85 6.71
C ILE A 166 9.32 14.00 5.96
N GLU A 167 10.09 12.90 5.82
CA GLU A 167 11.35 12.90 5.05
C GLU A 167 11.10 13.28 3.59
N ALA A 168 10.09 12.69 2.95
CA ALA A 168 9.69 13.01 1.57
C ALA A 168 9.26 14.48 1.39
N LEU A 169 8.50 15.04 2.35
CA LEU A 169 8.06 16.42 2.31
C LEU A 169 9.20 17.41 2.54
N ALA A 170 10.12 17.09 3.44
CA ALA A 170 11.30 17.91 3.71
C ALA A 170 12.22 18.03 2.48
N GLU A 171 12.28 16.99 1.62
CA GLU A 171 13.03 17.01 0.38
C GLU A 171 12.39 17.93 -0.69
N VAL A 172 11.07 17.93 -0.82
CA VAL A 172 10.38 18.62 -1.93
C VAL A 172 10.01 20.07 -1.64
N LEU A 173 9.68 20.40 -0.38
CA LEU A 173 9.19 21.72 0.00
C LEU A 173 10.15 22.87 -0.32
N PRO A 174 11.48 22.77 -0.10
CA PRO A 174 12.40 23.86 -0.42
C PRO A 174 12.35 24.29 -1.90
N GLY A 175 12.15 23.35 -2.82
CA GLY A 175 12.05 23.61 -4.25
C GLY A 175 10.73 24.26 -4.65
N MET A 176 9.65 24.06 -3.89
CA MET A 176 8.34 24.64 -4.16
C MET A 176 8.15 26.03 -3.58
N VAL A 177 8.80 26.33 -2.45
CA VAL A 177 8.70 27.64 -1.78
C VAL A 177 9.62 28.69 -2.44
N SER A 178 10.64 28.22 -3.17
CA SER A 178 11.60 29.08 -3.86
C SER A 178 11.25 29.36 -5.33
N ALA A 179 10.14 28.80 -5.83
CA ALA A 179 9.64 28.93 -7.21
C ALA A 179 8.46 29.89 -7.28
#